data_AF-A0A925GW16-F1
#
_entry.id   AF-A0A925GW16-F1
#
_cell.length_a   1.000
_cell.length_b   1.000
_cell.length_c   1.000
_cell.angle_alpha   90.00
_cell.angle_beta   90.00
_cell.angle_gamma   90.00
#
_symmetry.space_group_name_H-M   'P 1'
#
loop_
_entity.id
_entity.type
_entity.pdbx_description
1 polymer ?
#
loop_
_entity_poly.entity_id
_entity_poly.type
_entity_poly.pdbx_seq_one_letter_code
_entity_poly.pdbx_strand_id
1 'polypeptide(L)'
;MHRAKALIVLAGLVCTHAFGAVAFNGESALGFTGKLVAFGPRPAGSEAHKTMERYLTAQLKLFGCATEEIAWTATTPIGPKPMKNYLVRIPGSSARPVVLSGHYDTKWIEGSNFVGANDGGSSAGFLLEVARILCRSRGADPLWLLWLDGEEAFRQWTETDSLYGSRYLSQ
;
A
#
# COMPACT_ATOMS: atom_id res chain seq x y z
N MET A 1 -71.29 2.22 16.87
CA MET A 1 -69.97 1.55 17.00
C MET A 1 -69.24 1.62 15.65
N HIS A 2 -68.39 2.63 15.41
CA HIS A 2 -67.39 2.59 14.35
C HIS A 2 -66.16 3.38 14.82
N ARG A 3 -65.04 2.68 15.00
CA ARG A 3 -63.76 3.24 15.45
C ARG A 3 -63.03 3.87 14.26
N ALA A 4 -62.68 5.15 14.35
CA ALA A 4 -61.75 5.79 13.43
C ALA A 4 -60.35 5.22 13.65
N LYS A 5 -59.72 4.73 12.57
CA LYS A 5 -58.31 4.30 12.59
C LYS A 5 -57.45 5.53 12.32
N ALA A 6 -56.73 5.99 13.34
CA ALA A 6 -55.71 7.02 13.18
C ALA A 6 -54.48 6.42 12.47
N LEU A 7 -54.14 6.95 11.31
CA LEU A 7 -52.91 6.62 10.59
C LEU A 7 -51.83 7.61 11.03
N ILE A 8 -50.90 7.16 11.88
CA ILE A 8 -49.71 7.93 12.23
C ILE A 8 -48.68 7.67 11.13
N VAL A 9 -48.49 8.66 10.25
CA VAL A 9 -47.37 8.66 9.30
C VAL A 9 -46.17 9.23 10.05
N LEU A 10 -45.28 8.36 10.51
CA LEU A 10 -43.98 8.77 11.03
C LEU A 10 -43.11 9.18 9.82
N ALA A 11 -43.01 10.48 9.57
CA ALA A 11 -42.04 11.01 8.62
C ALA A 11 -40.64 10.77 9.19
N GLY A 12 -40.05 9.62 8.87
CA GLY A 12 -38.67 9.32 9.18
C GLY A 12 -37.79 10.34 8.47
N LEU A 13 -37.14 11.22 9.23
CA LEU A 13 -36.06 12.06 8.74
C LEU A 13 -34.91 11.14 8.34
N VAL A 14 -34.90 10.70 7.09
CA VAL A 14 -33.75 10.01 6.50
C VAL A 14 -32.67 11.07 6.36
N CYS A 15 -31.85 11.19 7.40
CA CYS A 15 -30.63 11.97 7.36
C CYS A 15 -29.68 11.24 6.41
N THR A 16 -29.81 11.53 5.11
CA THR A 16 -28.86 11.11 4.09
C THR A 16 -27.55 11.82 4.40
N HIS A 17 -26.72 11.18 5.22
CA HIS A 17 -25.31 11.54 5.27
C HIS A 17 -24.76 11.17 3.90
N ALA A 18 -24.71 12.15 3.00
CA ALA A 18 -23.81 12.10 1.88
C ALA A 18 -22.41 12.00 2.50
N PHE A 19 -21.92 10.78 2.67
CA PHE A 19 -20.51 10.53 2.95
C PHE A 19 -19.77 11.05 1.73
N GLY A 20 -19.34 12.32 1.80
CA GLY A 20 -18.43 12.88 0.81
C GLY A 20 -17.21 11.98 0.73
N ALA A 21 -16.78 11.67 -0.49
CA ALA A 21 -15.55 10.91 -0.69
C ALA A 21 -14.41 11.61 0.07
N VAL A 22 -13.70 10.87 0.93
CA VAL A 22 -12.52 11.40 1.60
C VAL A 22 -11.48 11.70 0.53
N ALA A 23 -11.16 12.99 0.36
CA ALA A 23 -10.17 13.41 -0.61
C ALA A 23 -8.77 12.94 -0.20
N PHE A 24 -7.90 12.75 -1.19
CA PHE A 24 -6.48 12.50 -0.97
C PHE A 24 -5.86 13.67 -0.17
N ASN A 25 -5.10 13.34 0.87
CA ASN A 25 -4.40 14.32 1.69
C ASN A 25 -2.89 14.22 1.52
N GLY A 26 -2.28 15.25 0.92
CA GLY A 26 -0.84 15.32 0.69
C GLY A 26 0.00 15.36 1.97
N GLU A 27 -0.50 15.98 3.05
CA GLU A 27 0.19 15.99 4.35
C GLU A 27 0.20 14.60 4.98
N SER A 28 -0.88 13.83 4.81
CA SER A 28 -0.96 12.44 5.25
C SER A 28 0.04 11.55 4.49
N ALA A 29 0.07 11.67 3.16
CA ALA A 29 1.05 10.97 2.31
C ALA A 29 2.50 11.30 2.71
N LEU A 30 2.80 12.59 2.90
CA LEU A 30 4.12 13.03 3.36
C LEU A 30 4.45 12.52 4.76
N GLY A 31 3.46 12.46 5.66
CA GLY A 31 3.59 11.86 6.99
C GLY A 31 3.95 10.38 6.94
N PHE A 32 3.31 9.61 6.06
CA PHE A 32 3.67 8.21 5.81
C PHE A 32 5.10 8.09 5.29
N THR A 33 5.49 8.89 4.29
CA THR A 33 6.88 8.92 3.80
C THR A 33 7.87 9.25 4.90
N GLY A 34 7.59 10.27 5.72
CA GLY A 34 8.43 10.63 6.87
C GLY A 34 8.57 9.49 7.87
N LYS A 35 7.50 8.73 8.12
CA LYS A 35 7.55 7.55 9.00
C LYS A 35 8.43 6.44 8.42
N LEU A 36 8.36 6.19 7.11
CA LEU A 36 9.22 5.21 6.45
C LEU A 36 10.69 5.62 6.53
N VAL A 37 11.01 6.88 6.22
CA VAL A 37 12.35 7.46 6.32
C VAL A 37 12.92 7.36 7.74
N ALA A 38 12.08 7.55 8.76
CA ALA A 38 12.50 7.48 10.16
C ALA A 38 12.95 6.08 10.62
N PHE A 39 12.68 5.01 9.87
CA PHE A 39 13.27 3.69 10.14
C PHE A 39 14.75 3.59 9.72
N GLY A 40 15.28 4.59 9.02
CA GLY A 40 16.62 4.57 8.42
C GLY A 40 16.61 3.90 7.04
N PRO A 41 17.79 3.48 6.53
CA PRO A 41 17.90 2.68 5.32
C PRO A 41 17.15 1.36 5.48
N ARG A 42 16.35 1.00 4.49
CA ARG A 42 15.53 -0.22 4.45
C ARG A 42 15.90 -1.12 3.27
N PRO A 43 17.18 -1.52 3.07
CA PRO A 43 17.49 -2.54 2.06
C PRO A 43 16.70 -3.82 2.31
N ALA A 44 16.21 -4.44 1.24
CA ALA A 44 15.45 -5.68 1.31
C ALA A 44 16.16 -6.73 2.19
N GLY A 45 15.40 -7.30 3.14
CA GLY A 45 15.87 -8.27 4.11
C GLY A 45 16.60 -7.71 5.36
N SER A 46 16.83 -6.40 5.46
CA SER A 46 17.40 -5.76 6.66
C SER A 46 16.40 -5.71 7.85
N GLU A 47 16.90 -5.47 9.07
CA GLU A 47 16.02 -5.33 10.25
C GLU A 47 15.13 -4.08 10.19
N ALA A 48 15.64 -2.98 9.62
CA ALA A 48 14.85 -1.78 9.35
C ALA A 48 13.75 -2.04 8.32
N HIS A 49 14.06 -2.80 7.26
CA HIS A 49 13.07 -3.26 6.28
C HIS A 49 11.95 -4.08 6.94
N LYS A 50 12.31 -5.11 7.71
CA LYS A 50 11.33 -5.93 8.46
C LYS A 50 10.47 -5.09 9.42
N THR A 51 11.06 -4.07 10.03
CA THR A 51 10.35 -3.18 10.95
C THR A 51 9.34 -2.30 10.21
N MET A 52 9.74 -1.78 9.06
CA MET A 52 8.87 -1.02 8.18
C MET A 52 7.77 -1.90 7.56
N GLU A 53 8.04 -3.15 7.19
CA GLU A 53 7.04 -4.10 6.73
C GLU A 53 5.94 -4.32 7.78
N ARG A 54 6.32 -4.50 9.06
CA ARG A 54 5.34 -4.59 10.16
C ARG A 54 4.49 -3.33 10.27
N TYR A 55 5.08 -2.16 10.02
CA TYR A 55 4.34 -0.90 9.99
C TYR A 55 3.37 -0.84 8.80
N LEU A 56 3.80 -1.23 7.60
CA LEU A 56 2.96 -1.31 6.40
C LEU A 56 1.76 -2.24 6.63
N THR A 57 1.98 -3.48 7.08
CA THR A 57 0.90 -4.43 7.42
C THR A 57 -0.04 -3.85 8.47
N ALA A 58 0.48 -3.18 9.50
CA ALA A 58 -0.36 -2.57 10.54
C ALA A 58 -1.24 -1.43 10.00
N GLN A 59 -0.70 -0.57 9.12
CA GLN A 59 -1.48 0.50 8.48
C GLN A 59 -2.56 -0.08 7.57
N LEU A 60 -2.21 -1.02 6.69
CA LEU A 60 -3.18 -1.65 5.77
C LEU A 60 -4.32 -2.37 6.53
N LYS A 61 -3.98 -3.03 7.64
CA LYS A 61 -4.98 -3.63 8.55
C LYS A 61 -5.89 -2.57 9.17
N LEU A 62 -5.32 -1.45 9.65
CA LEU A 62 -6.09 -0.34 10.23
C LEU A 62 -7.08 0.25 9.21
N PHE A 63 -6.66 0.37 7.94
CA PHE A 63 -7.48 0.88 6.85
C PHE A 63 -8.58 -0.12 6.42
N GLY A 64 -8.46 -1.39 6.83
CA GLY A 64 -9.40 -2.44 6.45
C GLY A 64 -9.14 -3.00 5.05
N CYS A 65 -7.90 -2.93 4.57
CA CYS A 65 -7.50 -3.45 3.28
C CYS A 65 -7.41 -4.97 3.28
N ALA A 66 -7.98 -5.63 2.27
CA ALA A 66 -7.66 -7.02 1.95
C ALA A 66 -6.27 -7.07 1.31
N THR A 67 -5.27 -7.54 2.07
CA THR A 67 -3.85 -7.52 1.68
C THR A 67 -3.35 -8.94 1.48
N GLU A 68 -2.77 -9.19 0.32
CA GLU A 68 -2.04 -10.40 -0.03
C GLU A 68 -0.54 -10.12 0.14
N GLU A 69 0.14 -10.95 0.94
CA GLU A 69 1.59 -10.90 1.15
C GLU A 69 2.26 -11.98 0.29
N ILE A 70 3.07 -11.57 -0.68
CA ILE A 70 3.70 -12.47 -1.65
C ILE A 70 5.19 -12.51 -1.32
N ALA A 71 5.61 -13.51 -0.55
CA ALA A 71 6.97 -13.62 -0.02
C ALA A 71 7.81 -14.66 -0.76
N TRP A 72 9.09 -14.35 -0.99
CA TRP A 72 10.08 -15.27 -1.53
C TRP A 72 11.48 -14.95 -1.01
N THR A 73 12.45 -15.81 -1.32
CA THR A 73 13.87 -15.54 -1.08
C THR A 73 14.57 -15.35 -2.42
N ALA A 74 15.06 -14.14 -2.68
CA ALA A 74 15.82 -13.83 -3.89
C ALA A 74 17.31 -14.19 -3.74
N THR A 75 17.91 -14.71 -4.81
CA THR A 75 19.37 -14.82 -4.91
C THR A 75 19.94 -13.48 -5.35
N THR A 76 20.85 -12.91 -4.57
CA THR A 76 21.48 -11.60 -4.86
C THR A 76 23.00 -11.74 -4.86
N PRO A 77 23.74 -10.78 -5.43
CA PRO A 77 25.22 -10.78 -5.39
C PRO A 77 25.82 -10.74 -3.98
N ILE A 78 25.04 -10.38 -2.96
CA ILE A 78 25.47 -10.36 -1.55
C ILE A 78 24.80 -11.45 -0.70
N GLY A 79 24.36 -12.53 -1.36
CA GLY A 79 23.72 -13.68 -0.76
C GLY A 79 22.18 -13.65 -0.79
N PRO A 80 21.52 -14.70 -0.30
CA PRO A 80 20.06 -14.77 -0.32
C PRO A 80 19.40 -13.66 0.52
N LYS A 81 18.31 -13.06 0.02
CA LYS A 81 17.53 -12.03 0.72
C LYS A 81 16.05 -12.38 0.74
N PRO A 82 15.40 -12.42 1.91
CA PRO A 82 13.94 -12.50 1.97
C PRO A 82 13.35 -11.19 1.44
N MET A 83 12.37 -11.31 0.56
CA MET A 83 11.64 -10.21 -0.05
C MET A 83 10.14 -10.48 0.00
N LYS A 84 9.34 -9.42 -0.05
CA LYS A 84 7.89 -9.54 -0.01
C LYS A 84 7.17 -8.40 -0.73
N ASN A 85 6.38 -8.74 -1.73
CA ASN A 85 5.44 -7.79 -2.32
C ASN A 85 4.15 -7.75 -1.50
N TYR A 86 3.51 -6.58 -1.44
CA TYR A 86 2.18 -6.42 -0.86
C TYR A 86 1.19 -6.02 -1.94
N LEU A 87 0.13 -6.80 -2.11
CA LEU A 87 -0.92 -6.54 -3.06
C LEU A 87 -2.26 -6.32 -2.34
N VAL A 88 -2.81 -5.13 -2.48
CA VAL A 88 -4.15 -4.80 -2.00
C VAL A 88 -5.10 -4.76 -3.18
N ARG A 89 -6.21 -5.51 -3.08
CA ARG A 89 -7.26 -5.54 -4.12
C ARG A 89 -8.52 -4.86 -3.60
N ILE A 90 -8.80 -3.68 -4.13
CA ILE A 90 -10.01 -2.91 -3.85
C ILE A 90 -11.05 -3.25 -4.93
N PRO A 91 -12.25 -3.71 -4.54
CA PRO A 91 -13.24 -4.19 -5.51
C PRO A 91 -13.85 -3.04 -6.31
N GLY A 92 -14.18 -3.34 -7.57
CA GLY A 92 -14.96 -2.47 -8.45
C GLY A 92 -16.10 -3.24 -9.13
N SER A 93 -16.87 -2.55 -9.97
CA SER A 93 -17.98 -3.16 -10.73
C SER A 93 -17.57 -3.65 -12.12
N SER A 94 -16.48 -3.11 -12.68
CA SER A 94 -15.95 -3.52 -13.97
C SER A 94 -14.99 -4.73 -13.87
N ALA A 95 -14.64 -5.29 -15.02
CA ALA A 95 -13.64 -6.36 -15.14
C ALA A 95 -12.21 -5.85 -15.43
N ARG A 96 -11.97 -4.53 -15.40
CA ARG A 96 -10.69 -3.92 -15.78
C ARG A 96 -10.01 -3.28 -14.58
N PRO A 97 -9.06 -3.95 -13.91
CA PRO A 97 -8.36 -3.35 -12.79
C PRO A 97 -7.42 -2.23 -13.26
N VAL A 98 -7.38 -1.14 -12.49
CA VAL A 98 -6.29 -0.15 -12.54
C VAL A 98 -5.24 -0.59 -11.52
N VAL A 99 -3.97 -0.58 -11.92
CA VAL A 99 -2.85 -0.90 -11.02
C VAL A 99 -2.08 0.38 -10.70
N LEU A 100 -1.90 0.66 -9.42
CA LEU A 100 -0.95 1.66 -8.93
C LEU A 100 0.14 0.94 -8.15
N SER A 101 1.40 1.17 -8.52
CA SER A 101 2.53 0.50 -7.91
C SER A 101 3.67 1.45 -7.59
N GLY A 102 4.54 0.97 -6.72
CA GLY A 102 5.81 1.60 -6.39
C GLY A 102 6.64 0.67 -5.53
N HIS A 103 7.95 0.87 -5.55
CA HIS A 103 8.83 0.12 -4.65
C HIS A 103 8.89 0.78 -3.26
N TYR A 104 9.36 0.02 -2.27
CA TYR A 104 9.38 0.46 -0.88
C TYR A 104 10.66 0.09 -0.11
N ASP A 105 11.52 -0.73 -0.72
CA ASP A 105 12.89 -0.95 -0.30
C ASP A 105 13.77 0.28 -0.58
N THR A 106 14.96 0.31 -0.02
CA THR A 106 15.98 1.31 -0.35
C THR A 106 17.23 0.65 -0.86
N LYS A 107 17.98 1.37 -1.70
CA LYS A 107 19.29 0.92 -2.15
C LYS A 107 20.23 0.52 -1.00
N TRP A 108 20.83 -0.67 -1.13
CA TRP A 108 21.98 -1.01 -0.30
C TRP A 108 23.23 -0.32 -0.86
N ILE A 109 23.82 0.56 -0.05
CA ILE A 109 25.09 1.21 -0.34
C ILE A 109 25.98 1.04 0.89
N GLU A 110 27.09 0.32 0.72
CA GLU A 110 28.02 0.05 1.81
C GLU A 110 28.53 1.34 2.46
N GLY A 111 28.44 1.43 3.78
CA GLY A 111 28.85 2.61 4.55
C GLY A 111 27.98 3.86 4.40
N SER A 112 26.87 3.79 3.66
CA SER A 112 25.98 4.94 3.44
C SER A 112 24.67 4.83 4.21
N ASN A 113 24.14 6.00 4.61
CA ASN A 113 22.83 6.14 5.25
C ASN A 113 21.76 6.57 4.24
N PHE A 114 21.69 5.90 3.08
CA PHE A 114 20.70 6.23 2.07
C PHE A 114 19.29 5.83 2.53
N VAL A 115 18.47 6.81 2.89
CA VAL A 115 17.14 6.59 3.46
C VAL A 115 16.02 6.46 2.43
N GLY A 116 16.29 6.73 1.14
CA GLY A 116 15.31 6.62 0.06
C GLY A 116 14.02 7.39 0.32
N ALA A 117 14.11 8.71 0.56
CA ALA A 117 12.93 9.52 0.84
C ALA A 117 12.05 9.68 -0.40
N ASN A 118 12.66 10.06 -1.53
CA ASN A 118 11.98 10.11 -2.82
C ASN A 118 11.97 8.74 -3.49
N ASP A 119 13.11 8.05 -3.46
CA ASP A 119 13.34 6.74 -4.07
C ASP A 119 12.87 5.62 -3.12
N GLY A 120 11.61 5.20 -3.31
CA GLY A 120 10.92 4.20 -2.48
C GLY A 120 9.99 4.79 -1.42
N GLY A 121 10.46 5.72 -0.59
CA GLY A 121 9.67 6.30 0.50
C GLY A 121 8.44 7.10 0.04
N SER A 122 8.56 7.86 -1.06
CA SER A 122 7.50 8.74 -1.56
C SER A 122 6.37 7.93 -2.20
N SER A 123 6.71 6.95 -3.04
CA SER A 123 5.75 6.03 -3.66
C SER A 123 5.04 5.19 -2.61
N ALA A 124 5.76 4.63 -1.63
CA ALA A 124 5.16 3.84 -0.58
C ALA A 124 4.21 4.66 0.31
N GLY A 125 4.58 5.90 0.65
CA GLY A 125 3.73 6.83 1.40
C GLY A 125 2.49 7.29 0.62
N PHE A 126 2.64 7.56 -0.68
CA PHE A 126 1.53 7.84 -1.58
C PHE A 126 0.52 6.68 -1.61
N LEU A 127 0.99 5.44 -1.82
CA LEU A 127 0.12 4.28 -1.86
C LEU A 127 -0.59 4.04 -0.50
N LEU A 128 0.07 4.33 0.63
CA LEU A 128 -0.56 4.25 1.96
C LEU A 128 -1.72 5.22 2.11
N GLU A 129 -1.56 6.45 1.60
CA GLU A 129 -2.65 7.43 1.61
C GLU A 129 -3.81 6.98 0.71
N VAL A 130 -3.50 6.49 -0.50
CA VAL A 130 -4.52 5.93 -1.42
C VAL A 130 -5.25 4.75 -0.76
N ALA A 131 -4.54 3.86 -0.07
CA ALA A 131 -5.13 2.75 0.66
C ALA A 131 -6.05 3.26 1.80
N ARG A 132 -5.60 4.25 2.57
CA ARG A 132 -6.37 4.87 3.66
C ARG A 132 -7.71 5.40 3.19
N ILE A 133 -7.76 6.04 2.02
CA ILE A 133 -8.98 6.63 1.48
C ILE A 133 -9.87 5.62 0.71
N LEU A 134 -9.29 4.62 0.05
CA LEU A 134 -10.05 3.77 -0.89
C LEU A 134 -10.29 2.33 -0.45
N CYS A 135 -9.61 1.77 0.56
CA CYS A 135 -9.78 0.34 0.92
C CYS A 135 -11.20 -0.03 1.36
N ARG A 136 -11.99 0.94 1.85
CA ARG A 136 -13.41 0.74 2.21
C ARG A 136 -14.38 1.28 1.18
N SER A 137 -13.85 1.77 0.05
CA SER A 137 -14.64 2.29 -1.06
C SER A 137 -14.99 1.19 -2.05
N ARG A 138 -15.95 1.48 -2.94
CA ARG A 138 -16.26 0.63 -4.09
C ARG A 138 -16.41 1.49 -5.33
N GLY A 139 -15.38 1.46 -6.17
CA GLY A 139 -15.31 2.24 -7.41
C GLY A 139 -16.01 1.56 -8.61
N ALA A 140 -15.98 2.25 -9.75
CA ALA A 140 -16.39 1.67 -11.02
C ALA A 140 -15.40 0.57 -11.45
N ASP A 141 -14.11 0.88 -11.49
CA ASP A 141 -13.03 -0.06 -11.79
C ASP A 141 -12.39 -0.60 -10.50
N PRO A 142 -12.02 -1.89 -10.44
CA PRO A 142 -11.17 -2.40 -9.37
C PRO A 142 -9.84 -1.66 -9.32
N LEU A 143 -9.31 -1.44 -8.11
CA LEU A 143 -8.01 -0.81 -7.92
C LEU A 143 -7.07 -1.76 -7.20
N TRP A 144 -5.92 -2.03 -7.80
CA TRP A 144 -4.87 -2.84 -7.21
C TRP A 144 -3.71 -1.93 -6.80
N LEU A 145 -3.38 -1.94 -5.50
CA LEU A 145 -2.23 -1.22 -4.97
C LEU A 145 -1.12 -2.21 -4.70
N LEU A 146 0.07 -1.94 -5.25
CA LEU A 146 1.18 -2.89 -5.24
C LEU A 146 2.45 -2.22 -4.70
N TRP A 147 2.92 -2.68 -3.54
CA TRP A 147 4.24 -2.35 -3.02
C TRP A 147 5.21 -3.44 -3.46
N LEU A 148 6.20 -3.05 -4.25
CA LEU A 148 7.20 -3.94 -4.83
C LEU A 148 8.47 -3.93 -3.97
N ASP A 149 8.96 -5.10 -3.59
CA ASP A 149 10.22 -5.24 -2.85
C ASP A 149 11.38 -5.56 -3.79
N GLY A 150 12.59 -5.21 -3.35
CA GLY A 150 13.83 -5.45 -4.08
C GLY A 150 13.82 -4.84 -5.47
N GLU A 151 13.36 -3.61 -5.63
CA GLU A 151 13.55 -2.89 -6.89
C GLU A 151 15.04 -2.62 -7.12
N GLU A 152 15.72 -2.27 -6.03
CA GLU A 152 17.08 -1.77 -6.08
C GLU A 152 18.12 -2.88 -6.24
N ALA A 153 19.13 -2.57 -7.03
CA ALA A 153 20.32 -3.41 -7.17
C ALA A 153 21.14 -3.42 -5.87
N PHE A 154 21.67 -4.57 -5.49
CA PHE A 154 22.60 -4.74 -4.36
C PHE A 154 24.05 -4.47 -4.73
N ARG A 155 24.45 -4.61 -6.01
CA ARG A 155 25.79 -4.27 -6.47
C ARG A 155 25.73 -3.35 -7.69
N GLN A 156 25.15 -3.84 -8.78
CA GLN A 156 25.10 -3.13 -10.05
C GLN A 156 23.77 -3.42 -10.71
N TRP A 157 23.11 -2.36 -11.16
CA TRP A 157 21.86 -2.50 -11.90
C TRP A 157 22.07 -3.34 -13.17
N THR A 158 21.48 -4.53 -13.18
CA THR A 158 21.52 -5.49 -14.30
C THR A 158 20.18 -6.22 -14.39
N GLU A 159 19.97 -7.03 -15.42
CA GLU A 159 18.74 -7.83 -15.59
C GLU A 159 18.47 -8.80 -14.43
N THR A 160 19.51 -9.19 -13.68
CA THR A 160 19.43 -10.16 -12.58
C THR A 160 19.62 -9.53 -11.19
N ASP A 161 20.26 -8.37 -11.10
CA ASP A 161 20.45 -7.55 -9.89
C ASP A 161 19.68 -6.22 -10.00
N SER A 162 18.35 -6.33 -10.12
CA SER A 162 17.38 -5.24 -10.04
C SER A 162 15.97 -5.83 -10.11
N LEU A 163 14.93 -5.05 -9.82
CA LEU A 163 13.54 -5.36 -10.15
C LEU A 163 13.09 -6.75 -9.66
N TYR A 164 13.59 -7.23 -8.53
CA TYR A 164 13.35 -8.57 -8.03
C TYR A 164 11.86 -8.83 -7.82
N GLY A 165 11.15 -7.90 -7.17
CA GLY A 165 9.73 -8.04 -6.88
C GLY A 165 8.83 -7.98 -8.10
N SER A 166 9.10 -7.08 -9.05
CA SER A 166 8.29 -7.00 -10.27
C SER A 166 8.54 -8.20 -11.19
N ARG A 167 9.80 -8.65 -11.34
CA ARG A 167 10.14 -9.87 -12.08
C ARG A 167 9.54 -11.13 -11.46
N TYR A 168 9.39 -11.18 -10.13
CA TYR A 168 8.73 -12.30 -9.46
C TYR A 168 7.24 -12.37 -9.82
N LEU A 169 6.56 -11.23 -9.96
CA LEU A 169 5.12 -11.18 -10.26
C LEU A 169 4.78 -11.39 -11.74
N SER A 170 5.73 -11.15 -12.65
CA SER A 170 5.49 -11.21 -14.09
C SER A 170 5.76 -12.57 -14.73
N GLN A 171 6.01 -13.61 -13.92
CA GLN A 171 6.28 -14.98 -14.37
C GLN A 171 5.01 -15.80 -14.57
#